data_AF-A0A2X2LZI0-F1
#
_entry.id   AF-A0A2X2LZI0-F1
#
_cell.length_a   1.000
_cell.length_b   1.000
_cell.length_c   1.000
_cell.angle_alpha   90.00
_cell.angle_beta   90.00
_cell.angle_gamma   90.00
#
_symmetry.space_group_name_H-M   'P 1'
#
loop_
_entity.id
_entity.type
_entity.pdbx_description
1 polymer ?
#
loop_
_entity_poly.entity_id
_entity_poly.type
_entity_poly.pdbx_seq_one_letter_code
_entity_poly.pdbx_strand_id
1 'polypeptide(L)'
;MEKELPDLHRSDYGIEFIVDIQKFEFRERANPDNRYTLEDISDLGEEGYFFDHFDKSTGMTICIKPPQFVTLAPQQMAEKYNKAVEEILLLTDFETYGRSGGTDKTN
;
A
#
# COMPACT_ATOMS: atom_id res chain seq x y z
N MET A 1 -1.35 -20.34 -5.15
CA MET A 1 0.05 -20.07 -4.82
C MET A 1 0.10 -18.66 -4.27
N GLU A 2 0.38 -18.49 -2.99
CA GLU A 2 0.61 -17.17 -2.39
C GLU A 2 1.97 -16.68 -2.91
N LYS A 3 1.94 -15.81 -3.92
CA LYS A 3 3.12 -15.05 -4.32
C LYS A 3 3.22 -13.87 -3.36
N GLU A 4 3.98 -14.02 -2.28
CA GLU A 4 4.52 -12.85 -1.59
C GLU A 4 5.63 -12.29 -2.48
N LEU A 5 5.32 -11.26 -3.26
CA LEU A 5 6.33 -10.39 -3.85
C LEU A 5 6.43 -9.19 -2.90
N PRO A 6 7.40 -9.16 -1.98
CA PRO A 6 7.58 -8.00 -1.13
C PRO A 6 8.23 -6.93 -1.99
N ASP A 7 7.41 -6.05 -2.58
CA ASP A 7 7.95 -4.81 -3.11
C ASP A 7 8.57 -4.05 -1.92
N LEU A 8 9.84 -3.66 -2.04
CA LEU A 8 10.56 -2.99 -0.96
C LEU A 8 10.49 -1.49 -1.19
N HIS A 9 9.87 -0.77 -0.27
CA HIS A 9 9.86 0.68 -0.26
C HIS A 9 10.75 1.22 0.86
N ARG A 10 11.45 2.34 0.61
CA ARG A 10 12.26 3.04 1.62
C ARG A 10 11.68 4.44 1.84
N SER A 11 11.36 4.77 3.09
CA SER A 11 10.88 6.11 3.46
C SER A 11 12.01 7.13 3.53
N ASP A 12 11.65 8.42 3.60
CA ASP A 12 12.58 9.53 3.82
C ASP A 12 13.37 9.42 5.13
N TYR A 13 12.89 8.63 6.08
CA TYR A 13 13.54 8.34 7.36
C TYR A 13 14.50 7.14 7.29
N GLY A 14 14.71 6.56 6.10
CA GLY A 14 15.57 5.40 5.90
C GLY A 14 14.96 4.07 6.36
N ILE A 15 13.65 4.05 6.64
CA ILE A 15 12.92 2.87 7.11
C ILE A 15 12.48 2.05 5.91
N GLU A 16 12.73 0.75 5.96
CA GLU A 16 12.39 -0.17 4.89
C GLU A 16 11.08 -0.89 5.19
N PHE A 17 10.15 -0.82 4.25
CA PHE A 17 8.85 -1.48 4.31
C PHE A 17 8.76 -2.55 3.24
N ILE A 18 8.33 -3.73 3.66
CA ILE A 18 7.75 -4.74 2.79
C ILE A 18 6.33 -4.30 2.44
N VAL A 19 6.03 -4.21 1.15
CA VAL A 19 4.72 -3.85 0.63
C VAL A 19 4.02 -5.13 0.17
N ASP A 20 2.91 -5.48 0.82
CA ASP A 20 2.03 -6.59 0.42
C ASP A 20 0.84 -6.02 -0.36
N ILE A 21 0.92 -6.14 -1.68
CA ILE A 21 -0.11 -5.67 -2.62
C ILE A 21 -1.42 -6.44 -2.47
N GLN A 22 -1.39 -7.70 -2.06
CA GLN A 22 -2.62 -8.47 -1.90
C GLN A 22 -3.43 -7.96 -0.71
N LYS A 23 -2.75 -7.63 0.39
CA LYS A 23 -3.37 -7.13 1.63
C LYS A 23 -3.47 -5.61 1.72
N PHE A 24 -2.88 -4.85 0.80
CA PHE A 24 -2.69 -3.40 0.92
C PHE A 24 -2.03 -3.03 2.25
N GLU A 25 -0.84 -3.59 2.47
CA GLU A 25 -0.14 -3.47 3.74
C GLU A 25 1.31 -3.03 3.57
N PHE A 26 1.73 -2.04 4.35
CA PHE A 26 3.13 -1.76 4.63
C PHE A 26 3.54 -2.43 5.93
N ARG A 27 4.56 -3.28 5.88
CA ARG A 27 5.13 -3.94 7.05
C ARG A 27 6.61 -3.60 7.15
N GLU A 28 7.03 -3.00 8.26
CA GLU A 28 8.43 -2.66 8.45
C GLU A 28 9.30 -3.94 8.44
N ARG A 29 10.41 -3.90 7.68
CA ARG A 29 11.34 -5.03 7.56
C ARG A 29 12.07 -5.32 8.87
N ALA A 30 12.45 -4.29 9.62
CA ALA A 30 13.22 -4.45 10.86
C ALA A 30 12.33 -4.74 12.09
N ASN A 31 11.05 -4.34 12.05
CA ASN A 31 10.09 -4.61 13.11
C ASN A 31 8.72 -5.00 12.52
N PRO A 32 8.47 -6.30 12.32
CA PRO A 32 7.23 -6.80 11.71
C PRO A 32 5.94 -6.46 12.47
N ASP A 33 6.02 -6.04 13.73
CA ASP A 33 4.88 -5.54 14.51
C ASP A 33 4.37 -4.19 13.96
N ASN A 34 5.25 -3.40 13.33
CA ASN A 34 4.88 -2.15 12.66
C ASN A 34 4.29 -2.49 11.29
N ARG A 35 2.95 -2.54 11.28
CA ARG A 35 2.15 -2.96 10.14
C ARG A 35 1.01 -1.97 9.94
N TYR A 36 0.85 -1.50 8.71
CA TYR A 36 -0.07 -0.44 8.33
C TYR A 36 -0.86 -0.89 7.10
N THR A 37 -2.14 -1.17 7.30
CA THR A 37 -3.07 -1.52 6.23
C THR A 37 -3.72 -0.26 5.65
N LEU A 38 -4.45 -0.39 4.54
CA LEU A 38 -5.21 0.74 3.98
C LEU A 38 -6.17 1.40 5.00
N GLU A 39 -6.66 0.66 5.99
CA GLU A 39 -7.51 1.19 7.07
C GLU A 39 -6.74 2.05 8.08
N ASP A 40 -5.43 1.83 8.21
CA ASP A 40 -4.55 2.59 9.09
C ASP A 40 -3.97 3.85 8.41
N ILE A 41 -4.14 3.94 7.08
CA ILE A 41 -3.59 5.00 6.24
C ILE A 41 -4.63 6.10 6.06
N SER A 42 -4.19 7.35 6.23
CA SER A 42 -4.98 8.52 5.90
C SER A 42 -4.66 8.99 4.48
N ASP A 43 -5.70 9.11 3.65
CA ASP A 43 -5.62 9.71 2.31
C ASP A 43 -5.74 11.23 2.39
N LEU A 44 -4.69 11.94 1.99
CA LEU A 44 -4.71 13.40 1.89
C LEU A 44 -4.89 13.89 0.43
N GLY A 45 -5.28 13.00 -0.48
CA GLY A 45 -5.47 13.32 -1.90
C GLY A 45 -4.13 13.66 -2.57
N GLU A 46 -3.97 14.90 -3.01
CA GLU A 46 -2.75 15.35 -3.70
C GLU A 46 -1.49 15.32 -2.82
N GLU A 47 -1.64 15.41 -1.49
CA GLU A 47 -0.51 15.30 -0.55
C GLU A 47 -0.07 13.85 -0.31
N GLY A 48 -0.77 12.88 -0.90
CA GLY A 48 -0.46 11.47 -0.81
C GLY A 48 -0.97 10.82 0.48
N TYR A 49 -0.33 9.73 0.87
CA TYR A 49 -0.72 8.94 2.03
C TYR A 49 0.13 9.31 3.23
N PHE A 50 -0.44 9.12 4.42
CA PHE A 50 0.38 9.09 5.62
C PHE A 50 -0.16 8.13 6.69
N PHE A 51 0.75 7.66 7.53
CA PHE A 51 0.43 6.89 8.73
C PHE A 51 1.43 7.20 9.84
N ASP A 52 0.99 7.00 11.09
CA ASP A 52 1.82 7.17 12.29
C ASP A 52 2.67 5.92 12.52
N HIS A 53 3.99 6.10 12.59
CA HIS A 53 4.96 5.04 12.77
C HIS A 53 5.69 5.15 14.10
N PHE A 54 5.68 4.09 14.90
CA PHE A 54 6.41 4.05 16.15
C PHE A 54 7.82 3.49 15.96
N ASP A 55 8.83 4.34 16.15
CA ASP A 55 10.22 3.93 16.14
C ASP A 55 10.64 3.44 17.52
N LYS A 56 10.82 2.12 17.65
CA LYS A 56 11.24 1.47 18.90
C LYS A 56 12.62 1.93 19.37
N SER A 57 13.50 2.38 18.48
CA SER A 57 14.87 2.78 18.82
C SER A 57 14.93 4.15 19.52
N THR A 58 14.07 5.07 19.11
CA THR A 58 13.98 6.43 19.68
C THR A 58 12.83 6.57 20.69
N GLY A 59 11.86 5.65 20.66
CA GLY A 59 10.64 5.71 21.46
C GLY A 59 9.68 6.81 20.99
N MET A 60 9.84 7.30 19.77
CA MET A 60 9.05 8.40 19.19
C MET A 60 8.12 7.89 18.09
N THR A 61 6.98 8.56 17.95
CA THR A 61 6.12 8.42 16.78
C THR A 61 6.54 9.43 15.73
N ILE A 62 6.77 8.96 14.50
CA ILE A 62 7.04 9.78 13.33
C ILE A 62 5.96 9.56 12.27
N CYS A 63 5.75 10.56 11.42
CA CYS A 63 4.79 10.48 10.33
C CYS A 63 5.50 9.95 9.08
N ILE A 64 5.05 8.82 8.52
CA ILE A 64 5.56 8.28 7.25
C ILE A 64 4.60 8.66 6.14
N LYS A 65 5.15 9.16 5.02
CA LYS A 65 4.40 9.52 3.83
C LYS A 65 4.74 8.60 2.65
N PRO A 66 4.15 7.40 2.55
CA PRO A 66 4.41 6.54 1.42
C PRO A 66 3.70 7.04 0.15
N PRO A 67 4.15 6.64 -1.04
CA PRO A 67 3.33 6.72 -2.24
C PRO A 67 2.16 5.72 -2.16
N GLN A 68 1.17 5.92 -3.02
CA GLN A 68 0.06 4.98 -3.23
C GLN A 68 0.56 3.62 -3.77
N PHE A 69 -0.12 2.52 -3.46
CA PHE A 69 0.19 1.19 -3.96
C PHE A 69 0.10 1.11 -5.49
N VAL A 70 -0.87 1.77 -6.11
CA VAL A 70 -0.97 1.93 -7.58
C VAL A 70 0.28 2.56 -8.20
N THR A 71 1.02 3.41 -7.49
CA THR A 71 2.26 4.03 -7.99
C THR A 71 3.51 3.26 -7.58
N LEU A 72 3.50 2.62 -6.41
CA LEU A 72 4.60 1.78 -5.92
C LEU A 72 4.76 0.49 -6.74
N ALA A 73 3.64 -0.16 -7.08
CA ALA A 73 3.62 -1.48 -7.68
C ALA A 73 2.54 -1.57 -8.79
N PRO A 74 2.65 -0.73 -9.84
CA PRO A 74 1.60 -0.63 -10.85
C PRO A 74 1.34 -1.94 -11.60
N GLN A 75 2.38 -2.75 -11.86
CA GLN A 75 2.24 -4.05 -12.52
C GLN A 75 1.48 -5.04 -11.64
N GLN A 76 1.83 -5.12 -10.36
CA GLN A 76 1.21 -6.03 -9.38
C GLN A 76 -0.25 -5.63 -9.14
N MET A 77 -0.53 -4.33 -9.07
CA MET A 77 -1.89 -3.80 -8.96
C MET A 77 -2.71 -4.08 -10.24
N ALA A 78 -2.10 -3.93 -11.42
CA ALA A 78 -2.72 -4.29 -12.70
C ALA A 78 -3.06 -5.78 -12.77
N GLU A 79 -2.14 -6.65 -12.34
CA GLU A 79 -2.37 -8.10 -12.24
C GLU A 79 -3.49 -8.42 -11.24
N LYS A 80 -3.48 -7.80 -10.05
CA LYS A 80 -4.48 -8.01 -8.99
C LYS A 80 -5.90 -7.71 -9.47
N TYR A 81 -6.07 -6.66 -10.27
CA TYR A 81 -7.38 -6.20 -10.75
C TYR A 81 -7.69 -6.60 -12.20
N ASN A 82 -6.80 -7.32 -12.87
CA ASN A 82 -6.90 -7.65 -14.30
C ASN A 82 -7.19 -6.41 -15.17
N LYS A 83 -6.39 -5.36 -15.00
CA LYS A 83 -6.48 -4.09 -15.73
C LYS A 83 -5.17 -3.77 -16.44
N ALA A 84 -5.20 -2.81 -17.37
CA ALA A 84 -3.97 -2.27 -17.91
C ALA A 84 -3.24 -1.42 -16.85
N VAL A 85 -1.91 -1.37 -16.90
CA VAL A 85 -1.10 -0.54 -15.99
C VAL A 85 -1.48 0.94 -16.11
N GLU A 86 -1.75 1.40 -17.32
CA GLU A 86 -2.16 2.77 -17.60
C GLU A 86 -3.51 3.10 -16.94
N GLU A 87 -4.43 2.13 -16.86
CA GLU A 87 -5.71 2.31 -16.16
C GLU A 87 -5.53 2.34 -14.64
N ILE A 88 -4.60 1.56 -14.11
CA ILE A 88 -4.28 1.55 -12.67
C ILE A 88 -3.68 2.88 -12.22
N LEU A 89 -2.77 3.44 -13.01
CA LEU A 89 -2.11 4.72 -12.71
C LEU A 89 -3.05 5.94 -12.75
N LEU A 90 -4.29 5.77 -13.24
CA LEU A 90 -5.32 6.80 -13.26
C LEU A 90 -6.30 6.70 -12.07
N LEU A 91 -6.15 5.69 -11.20
CA LEU A 91 -7.03 5.44 -10.05
C LEU A 91 -6.28 5.65 -8.74
N THR A 92 -7.02 5.81 -7.64
CA THR A 92 -6.44 5.74 -6.28
C THR A 92 -6.57 4.33 -5.68
N ASP A 93 -5.79 4.03 -4.63
CA ASP A 93 -5.95 2.74 -3.94
C ASP A 93 -7.34 2.57 -3.32
N PHE A 94 -7.97 3.65 -2.84
CA PHE A 94 -9.34 3.62 -2.33
C PHE A 94 -10.36 3.30 -3.43
N GLU A 95 -10.17 3.84 -4.63
CA GLU A 95 -11.04 3.54 -5.79
C GLU A 95 -10.86 2.10 -6.28
N THR A 96 -9.63 1.56 -6.24
CA THR A 96 -9.39 0.16 -6.60
C THR A 96 -9.87 -0.80 -5.50
N TYR A 97 -9.73 -0.44 -4.23
CA TYR A 97 -10.20 -1.21 -3.07
C TYR A 97 -11.74 -1.32 -3.05
N GLY A 98 -12.44 -0.19 -3.17
CA GLY A 98 -13.91 -0.12 -3.15
C GLY A 98 -14.60 -0.79 -4.35
N ARG A 99 -13.88 -1.05 -5.45
CA ARG A 99 -14.41 -1.71 -6.65
C ARG A 99 -14.32 -3.24 -6.61
N SER A 100 -13.71 -3.83 -5.60
CA SER A 100 -13.63 -5.29 -5.42
C SER A 100 -14.99 -5.99 -5.15
N GLY A 101 -16.09 -5.23 -5.03
CA GLY A 101 -17.45 -5.73 -4.76
C GLY A 101 -18.39 -5.88 -5.96
N GLY A 102 -17.91 -5.93 -7.21
CA GLY A 102 -18.81 -6.00 -8.36
C GLY A 102 -18.24 -6.68 -9.59
N THR A 103 -18.49 -7.98 -9.73
CA THR A 103 -19.05 -8.65 -10.93
C THR A 103 -18.91 -10.17 -10.80
N ASP A 104 -19.91 -10.83 -10.23
CA ASP A 104 -20.55 -11.95 -10.95
C ASP A 104 -21.94 -12.27 -10.38
N LYS A 105 -22.94 -11.59 -10.93
CA LYS A 105 -24.27 -12.18 -11.11
C LYS A 105 -24.69 -11.82 -12.53
N THR A 106 -24.14 -12.54 -13.49
CA THR A 106 -24.75 -12.62 -14.82
C THR A 106 -25.45 -13.97 -14.98
N ASN A 107 -26.78 -13.87 -15.00
CA ASN A 107 -27.80 -14.74 -15.58
C ASN A 107 -28.07 -16.11 -14.93
#